data_AF-B4GE42-F1
#
_entry.id   AF-B4GE42-F1
#
_cell.length_a   1.000
_cell.length_b   1.000
_cell.length_c   1.000
_cell.angle_alpha   90.00
_cell.angle_beta   90.00
_cell.angle_gamma   90.00
#
_symmetry.space_group_name_H-M   'P 1'
#
loop_
_entity.id
_entity.type
_entity.pdbx_description
1 polymer ?
#
loop_
_entity_poly.entity_id
_entity_poly.type
_entity_poly.pdbx_seq_one_letter_code
_entity_poly.pdbx_strand_id
1 'polypeptide(L)'
;TYNASGILTCIICRIAIKPSVWKVHVNSKQHKLNVDLTKKNTIKISPNKLSQQLLSTENSSTYKDKTPRKSEHSDSRICETLPGKFFDLEKSNQFHQADPNEDEEWIRFQREIKMAATVSSTIVAEEQENINIKRQLKEIDEQIDNWKRFIKINDQKNSLINKERKVNKQVLVQSDSSSSDEEYSVDDLYDWRTKNMHS
;
A
#
# COMPACT_ATOMS: atom_id res chain seq x y z
N THR A 1 -19.11 13.86 9.90
CA THR A 1 -19.53 14.98 9.03
C THR A 1 -21.01 15.21 9.16
N TYR A 2 -21.47 16.44 9.00
CA TYR A 2 -22.90 16.73 8.99
C TYR A 2 -23.46 16.45 7.59
N ASN A 3 -24.64 15.82 7.51
CA ASN A 3 -25.36 15.66 6.25
C ASN A 3 -26.17 16.93 5.91
N ALA A 4 -26.80 16.98 4.73
CA ALA A 4 -27.61 18.12 4.28
C ALA A 4 -28.80 18.45 5.21
N SER A 5 -29.16 17.54 6.10
CA SER A 5 -30.22 17.70 7.11
C SER A 5 -29.68 18.16 8.48
N GLY A 6 -28.39 18.50 8.60
CA GLY A 6 -27.79 18.97 9.85
C GLY A 6 -27.52 17.87 10.89
N ILE A 7 -27.54 16.60 10.50
CA ILE A 7 -27.29 15.45 11.39
C ILE A 7 -25.82 15.03 11.27
N LEU A 8 -25.14 14.88 12.41
CA LEU A 8 -23.78 14.35 12.46
C LEU A 8 -23.79 12.86 12.10
N THR A 9 -22.99 12.49 11.11
CA THR A 9 -22.82 11.12 10.64
C THR A 9 -21.34 10.73 10.69
N CYS A 10 -21.05 9.47 11.01
CA CYS A 10 -19.71 8.93 10.86
C CYS A 10 -19.52 8.42 9.43
N ILE A 11 -18.50 8.90 8.72
CA ILE A 11 -18.23 8.49 7.33
C ILE A 11 -17.86 7.00 7.25
N ILE A 12 -17.13 6.52 8.25
CA ILE A 12 -16.61 5.16 8.30
C ILE A 12 -17.74 4.16 8.60
N CYS A 13 -18.64 4.50 9.52
CA CYS A 13 -19.74 3.62 9.90
C CYS A 13 -21.04 3.88 9.11
N ARG A 14 -21.17 5.03 8.44
CA ARG A 14 -22.39 5.53 7.77
C ARG A 14 -23.62 5.57 8.69
N ILE A 15 -23.41 5.85 9.97
CA ILE A 15 -24.47 5.93 10.99
C ILE A 15 -24.63 7.39 11.44
N ALA A 16 -25.88 7.82 11.63
CA ALA A 16 -26.24 9.08 12.26
C ALA A 16 -26.04 9.00 13.79
N ILE A 17 -25.32 9.97 14.35
CA ILE A 17 -24.83 9.95 15.72
C ILE A 17 -25.15 11.31 16.35
N LYS A 18 -25.66 11.31 17.59
CA LYS A 18 -25.84 12.55 18.35
C LYS A 18 -24.47 13.13 18.76
N PRO A 19 -24.25 14.46 18.70
CA PRO A 19 -22.96 15.05 19.05
C PRO A 19 -22.45 14.66 20.44
N SER A 20 -23.34 14.48 21.42
CA SER A 20 -23.00 14.11 22.80
C SER A 20 -22.36 12.71 22.93
N VAL A 21 -22.64 11.79 22.01
CA VAL A 21 -22.12 10.40 22.06
C VAL A 21 -21.00 10.15 21.05
N TRP A 22 -20.54 11.19 20.34
CA TRP A 22 -19.49 11.09 19.33
C TRP A 22 -18.20 10.47 19.89
N LYS A 23 -17.77 10.89 21.09
CA LYS A 23 -16.55 10.40 21.75
C LYS A 23 -16.62 8.89 22.04
N VAL A 24 -17.78 8.39 22.47
CA VAL A 24 -17.99 6.96 22.73
C VAL A 24 -18.08 6.18 21.42
N HIS A 25 -18.71 6.76 20.40
CA HIS A 25 -18.78 6.14 19.07
C HIS A 25 -17.39 5.89 18.48
N VAL A 26 -16.52 6.90 18.43
CA VAL A 26 -15.16 6.79 17.85
C VAL A 26 -14.30 5.78 18.63
N ASN A 27 -14.52 5.66 19.94
CA ASN A 27 -13.81 4.70 20.78
C ASN A 27 -14.42 3.29 20.76
N SER A 28 -15.61 3.11 20.18
CA SER A 28 -16.30 1.83 20.16
C SER A 28 -15.55 0.77 19.35
N LYS A 29 -15.69 -0.49 19.74
CA LYS A 29 -15.08 -1.62 19.02
C LYS A 29 -15.49 -1.64 17.55
N GLN A 30 -16.77 -1.39 17.26
CA GLN A 30 -17.30 -1.39 15.89
C GLN A 30 -16.65 -0.31 15.01
N HIS A 31 -16.43 0.90 15.54
CA HIS A 31 -15.76 1.96 14.78
C HIS A 31 -14.31 1.58 14.46
N LYS A 32 -13.57 1.06 15.45
CA LYS A 32 -12.17 0.62 15.27
C LYS A 32 -12.05 -0.47 14.21
N LEU A 33 -12.92 -1.47 14.25
CA LEU A 33 -12.96 -2.54 13.23
C LEU A 33 -13.22 -1.98 11.83
N ASN A 34 -14.16 -1.05 11.67
CA ASN A 34 -14.46 -0.46 10.37
C ASN A 34 -13.33 0.44 9.85
N VAL A 35 -12.60 1.13 10.73
CA VAL A 35 -11.38 1.90 10.38
C VAL A 35 -10.32 0.96 9.81
N ASP A 36 -10.07 -0.17 10.48
CA ASP A 36 -9.04 -1.13 10.07
C ASP A 36 -9.39 -1.80 8.74
N LEU A 37 -10.67 -2.16 8.54
CA LEU A 37 -11.17 -2.68 7.26
C LEU A 37 -11.02 -1.65 6.13
N THR A 38 -11.37 -0.39 6.39
CA THR A 38 -11.26 0.67 5.38
C THR A 38 -9.80 0.92 5.01
N LYS A 39 -8.87 0.98 5.98
CA LYS A 39 -7.44 1.13 5.73
C LYS A 39 -6.87 0.01 4.87
N LYS A 40 -7.24 -1.25 5.16
CA LYS A 40 -6.79 -2.42 4.38
C LYS A 40 -7.31 -2.40 2.94
N ASN A 41 -8.51 -1.87 2.72
CA ASN A 41 -9.09 -1.75 1.38
C ASN A 41 -8.58 -0.52 0.61
N THR A 42 -8.31 0.60 1.27
CA THR A 42 -7.76 1.81 0.62
C THR A 42 -6.28 1.68 0.25
N ILE A 43 -5.52 0.81 0.93
CA ILE A 43 -4.12 0.52 0.54
C ILE A 43 -4.05 -0.30 -0.76
N LYS A 44 -5.14 -0.99 -1.15
CA LYS A 44 -5.24 -1.75 -2.41
C LYS A 44 -5.82 -0.95 -3.57
N ILE A 45 -6.20 0.32 -3.37
CA ILE A 45 -6.86 1.14 -4.38
C ILE A 45 -5.98 2.37 -4.65
N SER A 46 -5.08 2.19 -5.64
CA SER A 46 -4.63 3.27 -6.52
C SER A 46 -5.86 4.02 -7.07
N PRO A 47 -5.82 5.35 -7.31
CA PRO A 47 -6.99 6.10 -7.73
C PRO A 47 -7.29 5.81 -9.20
N ASN A 48 -7.91 4.67 -9.50
CA ASN A 48 -8.70 4.54 -10.71
C ASN A 48 -9.71 3.38 -10.67
N LYS A 49 -10.96 3.80 -10.86
CA LYS A 49 -12.07 3.11 -11.54
C LYS A 49 -12.89 2.03 -10.83
N LEU A 50 -14.19 2.25 -11.02
CA LEU A 50 -15.42 1.58 -10.65
C LEU A 50 -15.71 0.36 -11.56
N SER A 51 -16.23 -0.74 -10.98
CA SER A 51 -17.22 -1.72 -11.52
C SER A 51 -17.01 -3.07 -10.81
N GLN A 52 -17.92 -3.52 -9.93
CA GLN A 52 -19.17 -4.26 -10.18
C GLN A 52 -19.04 -5.67 -10.78
N GLN A 53 -19.56 -6.63 -9.98
CA GLN A 53 -20.26 -7.89 -10.32
C GLN A 53 -19.41 -9.09 -10.78
N LEU A 54 -19.38 -10.21 -10.02
CA LEU A 54 -20.39 -11.28 -9.89
C LEU A 54 -20.70 -11.96 -11.23
N LEU A 55 -20.28 -13.22 -11.43
CA LEU A 55 -21.12 -14.41 -11.22
C LEU A 55 -20.41 -15.70 -11.66
N SER A 56 -20.87 -16.76 -11.01
CA SER A 56 -20.64 -18.19 -11.16
C SER A 56 -20.83 -18.71 -12.60
N THR A 57 -20.16 -19.81 -12.94
CA THR A 57 -20.61 -20.69 -14.03
C THR A 57 -20.38 -22.14 -13.63
N GLU A 58 -21.51 -22.83 -13.53
CA GLU A 58 -21.65 -24.27 -13.33
C GLU A 58 -21.72 -24.89 -14.72
N ASN A 59 -20.84 -25.86 -15.01
CA ASN A 59 -20.83 -26.54 -16.29
C ASN A 59 -21.55 -27.89 -16.18
N SER A 60 -22.66 -28.00 -16.90
CA SER A 60 -23.33 -29.24 -17.26
C SER A 60 -23.55 -29.26 -18.77
N SER A 61 -23.00 -30.27 -19.46
CA SER A 61 -23.46 -30.84 -20.76
C SER A 61 -22.34 -31.76 -21.27
N THR A 62 -22.45 -33.10 -21.26
CA THR A 62 -23.17 -33.99 -22.19
C THR A 62 -23.01 -33.63 -23.67
N TYR A 63 -22.44 -34.55 -24.47
CA TYR A 63 -22.81 -35.01 -25.84
C TYR A 63 -21.63 -35.83 -26.43
N LYS A 64 -21.75 -37.17 -26.54
CA LYS A 64 -22.11 -37.97 -27.74
C LYS A 64 -21.08 -37.83 -28.88
N ASP A 65 -20.27 -38.86 -29.08
CA ASP A 65 -20.46 -39.97 -30.04
C ASP A 65 -19.85 -39.66 -31.42
N LYS A 66 -18.98 -40.57 -31.89
CA LYS A 66 -18.80 -41.02 -33.28
C LYS A 66 -17.62 -41.97 -33.40
N THR A 67 -17.95 -43.24 -33.60
CA THR A 67 -17.06 -44.25 -34.21
C THR A 67 -16.94 -43.99 -35.73
N PRO A 68 -15.84 -44.44 -36.36
CA PRO A 68 -15.99 -45.53 -37.34
C PRO A 68 -14.85 -46.56 -37.37
N ARG A 69 -15.19 -47.67 -38.04
CA ARG A 69 -14.59 -49.01 -38.16
C ARG A 69 -13.15 -49.17 -38.74
N LYS A 70 -12.54 -50.29 -38.27
CA LYS A 70 -11.72 -51.34 -38.94
C LYS A 70 -10.32 -51.01 -39.49
N SER A 71 -9.31 -51.72 -38.98
CA SER A 71 -8.45 -52.65 -39.74
C SER A 71 -7.42 -53.28 -38.79
N GLU A 72 -7.30 -54.60 -38.81
CA GLU A 72 -6.27 -55.39 -38.13
C GLU A 72 -4.91 -55.19 -38.81
N HIS A 73 -3.82 -55.10 -38.04
CA HIS A 73 -2.52 -55.70 -38.35
C HIS A 73 -1.64 -55.73 -37.09
N SER A 74 -0.83 -56.78 -37.07
CA SER A 74 0.03 -57.35 -36.04
C SER A 74 1.15 -56.47 -35.47
N ASP A 75 1.45 -56.78 -34.20
CA ASP A 75 2.78 -56.95 -33.58
C ASP A 75 3.22 -55.92 -32.53
N SER A 76 2.97 -56.32 -31.28
CA SER A 76 3.84 -56.26 -30.10
C SER A 76 4.89 -55.14 -30.02
N ARG A 77 4.65 -54.17 -29.14
CA ARG A 77 5.49 -53.87 -27.95
C ARG A 77 5.03 -52.57 -27.28
N ILE A 78 4.74 -52.67 -25.98
CA ILE A 78 4.42 -51.60 -25.03
C ILE A 78 3.04 -50.96 -25.21
N CYS A 79 1.99 -51.78 -25.10
CA CYS A 79 0.71 -51.30 -24.61
C CYS A 79 0.65 -51.66 -23.13
N GLU A 80 1.07 -50.72 -22.27
CA GLU A 80 0.79 -50.73 -20.84
C GLU A 80 -0.73 -50.69 -20.69
N THR A 81 -1.32 -51.88 -20.70
CA THR A 81 -2.72 -52.09 -20.36
C THR A 81 -2.93 -51.51 -18.98
N LEU A 82 -3.78 -50.47 -18.94
CA LEU A 82 -4.34 -49.92 -17.70
C LEU A 82 -4.65 -51.07 -16.73
N PRO A 83 -4.25 -50.98 -15.45
CA PRO A 83 -4.42 -52.06 -14.49
C PRO A 83 -5.83 -52.64 -14.58
N GLY A 84 -5.94 -53.93 -14.91
CA GLY A 84 -7.19 -54.63 -15.29
C GLY A 84 -8.23 -54.80 -14.17
N LYS A 85 -8.23 -53.89 -13.19
CA LYS A 85 -9.21 -53.77 -12.10
C LYS A 85 -9.66 -52.31 -11.88
N PHE A 86 -9.24 -51.38 -12.74
CA PHE A 86 -9.58 -49.96 -12.60
C PHE A 86 -11.01 -49.62 -13.02
N PHE A 87 -11.62 -50.42 -13.92
CA PHE A 87 -12.97 -50.16 -14.45
C PHE A 87 -14.02 -51.24 -14.12
N ASP A 88 -13.63 -52.36 -13.49
CA ASP A 88 -14.55 -53.48 -13.16
C ASP A 88 -15.01 -53.43 -11.69
N LEU A 89 -15.75 -52.38 -11.32
CA LEU A 89 -16.49 -52.34 -10.05
C LEU A 89 -17.98 -52.62 -10.28
N GLU A 90 -18.32 -53.87 -10.57
CA GLU A 90 -19.66 -54.39 -10.28
C GLU A 90 -19.66 -54.90 -8.83
N LYS A 91 -20.35 -54.17 -7.95
CA LYS A 91 -20.98 -54.65 -6.69
C LYS A 91 -20.26 -55.79 -5.96
N SER A 92 -19.06 -55.54 -5.45
CA SER A 92 -18.61 -56.23 -4.23
C SER A 92 -18.40 -55.21 -3.15
N ASN A 93 -19.26 -55.30 -2.14
CA ASN A 93 -19.19 -54.62 -0.86
C ASN A 93 -17.97 -55.14 -0.05
N GLN A 94 -16.79 -55.06 -0.67
CA GLN A 94 -15.52 -55.41 -0.07
C GLN A 94 -14.98 -54.10 0.48
N PHE A 95 -15.12 -53.94 1.79
CA PHE A 95 -14.53 -52.91 2.61
C PHE A 95 -13.00 -52.92 2.36
N HIS A 96 -12.54 -52.23 1.32
CA HIS A 96 -11.20 -51.71 1.26
C HIS A 96 -11.15 -50.73 2.43
N GLN A 97 -10.70 -51.21 3.58
CA GLN A 97 -10.14 -50.33 4.58
C GLN A 97 -9.08 -49.54 3.83
N ALA A 98 -9.34 -48.27 3.57
CA ALA A 98 -8.28 -47.34 3.21
C ALA A 98 -7.18 -47.58 4.23
N ASP A 99 -5.99 -47.95 3.76
CA ASP A 99 -4.85 -48.13 4.65
C ASP A 99 -4.71 -46.80 5.40
N PRO A 100 -4.82 -46.78 6.75
CA PRO A 100 -4.74 -45.55 7.52
C PRO A 100 -3.50 -44.71 7.18
N ASN A 101 -2.44 -45.36 6.67
CA ASN A 101 -1.21 -44.71 6.23
C ASN A 101 -1.37 -43.89 4.93
N GLU A 102 -2.20 -44.30 3.97
CA GLU A 102 -2.42 -43.55 2.70
C GLU A 102 -3.18 -42.24 2.97
N ASP A 103 -4.20 -42.30 3.83
CA ASP A 103 -4.94 -41.12 4.26
C ASP A 103 -4.02 -40.15 5.02
N GLU A 104 -3.13 -40.66 5.87
CA GLU A 104 -2.13 -39.85 6.57
C GLU A 104 -1.14 -39.18 5.62
N GLU A 105 -0.60 -39.89 4.63
CA GLU A 105 0.31 -39.33 3.62
C GLU A 105 -0.38 -38.27 2.77
N TRP A 106 -1.63 -38.50 2.39
CA TRP A 106 -2.43 -37.52 1.65
C TRP A 106 -2.71 -36.27 2.49
N ILE A 107 -3.06 -36.44 3.77
CA ILE A 107 -3.24 -35.32 4.71
C ILE A 107 -1.92 -34.55 4.90
N ARG A 108 -0.79 -35.24 4.99
CA ARG A 108 0.55 -34.61 5.08
C ARG A 108 0.85 -33.81 3.82
N PHE A 109 0.63 -34.37 2.64
CA PHE A 109 0.85 -33.67 1.37
C PHE A 109 -0.01 -32.40 1.27
N GLN A 110 -1.32 -32.49 1.57
CA GLN A 110 -2.20 -31.33 1.58
C GLN A 110 -1.75 -30.25 2.57
N ARG A 111 -1.25 -30.67 3.75
CA ARG A 111 -0.68 -29.75 4.74
C ARG A 111 0.58 -29.09 4.21
N GLU A 112 1.49 -29.85 3.62
CA GLU A 112 2.75 -29.37 3.01
C GLU A 112 2.45 -28.29 1.97
N ILE A 113 1.49 -28.53 1.06
CA ILE A 113 1.08 -27.57 0.03
C ILE A 113 0.54 -26.28 0.67
N LYS A 114 -0.31 -26.38 1.69
CA LYS A 114 -0.84 -25.20 2.40
C LYS A 114 0.28 -24.43 3.11
N MET A 115 1.21 -25.13 3.74
CA MET A 115 2.35 -24.53 4.43
C MET A 115 3.27 -23.84 3.43
N ALA A 116 3.62 -24.49 2.33
CA ALA A 116 4.43 -23.92 1.26
C ALA A 116 3.78 -22.67 0.64
N ALA A 117 2.47 -22.70 0.38
CA ALA A 117 1.73 -21.52 -0.08
C ALA A 117 1.76 -20.38 0.94
N THR A 118 1.64 -20.70 2.23
CA THR A 118 1.74 -19.70 3.31
C THR A 118 3.14 -19.10 3.39
N VAL A 119 4.17 -19.94 3.38
CA VAL A 119 5.58 -19.50 3.39
C VAL A 119 5.89 -18.61 2.20
N SER A 120 5.46 -19.00 1.00
CA SER A 120 5.61 -18.20 -0.22
C SER A 120 4.91 -16.85 -0.10
N SER A 121 3.68 -16.82 0.42
CA SER A 121 2.96 -15.56 0.67
C SER A 121 3.69 -14.65 1.65
N THR A 122 4.32 -15.20 2.68
CA THR A 122 5.09 -14.42 3.66
C THR A 122 6.35 -13.83 3.03
N ILE A 123 7.09 -14.62 2.25
CA ILE A 123 8.31 -14.17 1.57
C ILE A 123 8.00 -12.99 0.64
N VAL A 124 6.94 -13.09 -0.17
CA VAL A 124 6.55 -12.02 -1.10
C VAL A 124 6.11 -10.76 -0.34
N ALA A 125 5.38 -10.93 0.77
CA ALA A 125 4.97 -9.80 1.59
C ALA A 125 6.16 -9.05 2.20
N GLU A 126 7.16 -9.79 2.71
CA GLU A 126 8.40 -9.24 3.24
C GLU A 126 9.21 -8.53 2.16
N GLU A 127 9.32 -9.10 0.96
CA GLU A 127 10.00 -8.45 -0.16
C GLU A 127 9.33 -7.12 -0.55
N GLN A 128 8.00 -7.08 -0.54
CA GLN A 128 7.25 -5.86 -0.80
C GLN A 128 7.51 -4.78 0.26
N GLU A 129 7.63 -5.16 1.54
CA GLU A 129 8.03 -4.25 2.62
C GLU A 129 9.46 -3.73 2.42
N ASN A 130 10.39 -4.62 2.05
CA ASN A 130 11.78 -4.25 1.76
C ASN A 130 11.89 -3.24 0.62
N ILE A 131 11.08 -3.39 -0.43
CA ILE A 131 11.00 -2.41 -1.54
C ILE A 131 10.54 -1.05 -1.01
N ASN A 132 9.53 -1.03 -0.14
CA ASN A 132 9.02 0.22 0.45
C ASN A 132 10.08 0.92 1.30
N ILE A 133 10.78 0.17 2.17
CA ILE A 133 11.86 0.70 3.02
C ILE A 133 13.00 1.27 2.16
N LYS A 134 13.42 0.55 1.11
CA LYS A 134 14.46 1.04 0.18
C LYS A 134 14.07 2.36 -0.47
N ARG A 135 12.80 2.52 -0.88
CA ARG A 135 12.31 3.80 -1.42
C ARG A 135 12.37 4.91 -0.38
N GLN A 136 11.94 4.64 0.86
CA GLN A 136 11.99 5.62 1.94
C GLN A 136 13.42 6.03 2.28
N LEU A 137 14.35 5.09 2.31
CA LEU A 137 15.77 5.37 2.51
C LEU A 137 16.30 6.33 1.43
N LYS A 138 16.01 6.06 0.16
CA LYS A 138 16.42 6.93 -0.94
C LYS A 138 15.84 8.36 -0.81
N GLU A 139 14.59 8.48 -0.37
CA GLU A 139 13.97 9.78 -0.13
C GLU A 139 14.63 10.53 1.03
N ILE A 140 14.98 9.82 2.11
CA ILE A 140 15.75 10.39 3.22
C ILE A 140 17.13 10.88 2.74
N ASP A 141 17.82 10.10 1.92
CA ASP A 141 19.13 10.48 1.37
C ASP A 141 19.04 11.76 0.52
N GLU A 142 18.02 11.86 -0.33
CA GLU A 142 17.76 13.06 -1.13
C GLU A 142 17.46 14.28 -0.24
N GLN A 143 16.65 14.09 0.80
CA GLN A 143 16.42 15.14 1.79
C GLN A 143 17.74 15.57 2.43
N ILE A 144 18.55 14.64 2.91
CA ILE A 144 19.86 14.92 3.52
C ILE A 144 20.73 15.77 2.58
N ASP A 145 20.80 15.42 1.30
CA ASP A 145 21.60 16.18 0.34
C ASP A 145 21.04 17.59 0.08
N ASN A 146 19.72 17.75 0.06
CA ASN A 146 19.07 19.05 -0.02
C ASN A 146 19.35 19.89 1.24
N TRP A 147 19.26 19.31 2.43
CA TRP A 147 19.59 19.98 3.69
C TRP A 147 21.07 20.38 3.75
N LYS A 148 21.99 19.52 3.31
CA LYS A 148 23.42 19.86 3.19
C LYS A 148 23.64 21.08 2.29
N ARG A 149 22.96 21.14 1.14
CA ARG A 149 23.03 22.30 0.23
C ARG A 149 22.47 23.56 0.89
N PHE A 150 21.32 23.45 1.56
CA PHE A 150 20.72 24.56 2.29
C PHE A 150 21.64 25.11 3.38
N ILE A 151 22.21 24.23 4.22
CA ILE A 151 23.15 24.61 5.27
C ILE A 151 24.35 25.35 4.67
N LYS A 152 24.94 24.82 3.58
CA LYS A 152 26.06 25.47 2.90
C LYS A 152 25.73 26.90 2.43
N ILE A 153 24.57 27.08 1.79
CA ILE A 153 24.12 28.40 1.32
C ILE A 153 23.84 29.33 2.50
N ASN A 154 23.22 28.82 3.55
CA ASN A 154 22.91 29.58 4.76
C ASN A 154 24.19 30.03 5.50
N ASP A 155 25.19 29.17 5.60
CA ASP A 155 26.50 29.50 6.18
C ASP A 155 27.21 30.56 5.36
N GLN A 156 27.17 30.46 4.03
CA GLN A 156 27.70 31.49 3.13
C GLN A 156 26.98 32.84 3.35
N LYS A 157 25.65 32.84 3.36
CA LYS A 157 24.84 34.04 3.61
C LYS A 157 25.17 34.65 4.98
N ASN A 158 25.22 33.85 6.04
CA ASN A 158 25.52 34.33 7.39
C ASN A 158 26.96 34.86 7.51
N SER A 159 27.92 34.24 6.81
CA SER A 159 29.29 34.76 6.74
C SER A 159 29.34 36.14 6.10
N LEU A 160 28.61 36.35 5.01
CA LEU A 160 28.52 37.64 4.34
C LEU A 160 27.82 38.69 5.21
N ILE A 161 26.65 38.37 5.78
CA ILE A 161 25.92 39.27 6.69
C ILE A 161 26.79 39.66 7.89
N ASN A 162 27.53 38.71 8.48
CA ASN A 162 28.42 39.01 9.59
C ASN A 162 29.62 39.87 9.18
N LYS A 163 30.11 39.73 7.94
CA LYS A 163 31.13 40.63 7.38
C LYS A 163 30.56 42.02 7.11
N GLU A 164 29.38 42.15 6.52
CA GLU A 164 28.69 43.43 6.30
C GLU A 164 28.44 44.15 7.62
N ARG A 165 27.97 43.47 8.67
CA ARG A 165 27.84 44.05 10.02
C ARG A 165 29.18 44.51 10.59
N LYS A 166 30.27 43.78 10.33
CA LYS A 166 31.61 44.14 10.81
C LYS A 166 32.20 45.33 10.05
N VAL A 167 31.97 45.42 8.73
CA VAL A 167 32.37 46.57 7.89
C VAL A 167 31.54 47.80 8.25
N ASN A 168 30.21 47.66 8.36
CA ASN A 168 29.31 48.76 8.73
C ASN A 168 29.64 49.32 10.13
N LYS A 169 30.02 48.46 11.09
CA LYS A 169 30.52 48.89 12.41
C LYS A 169 31.86 49.64 12.36
N GLN A 170 32.67 49.46 11.32
CA GLN A 170 33.92 50.21 11.14
C GLN A 170 33.72 51.52 10.37
N VAL A 171 32.77 51.56 9.43
CA VAL A 171 32.42 52.78 8.67
C VAL A 171 31.70 53.81 9.55
N LEU A 172 30.84 53.37 10.49
CA LEU A 172 30.16 54.25 11.45
C LEU A 172 31.12 55.01 12.38
N VAL A 173 32.35 54.51 12.59
CA VAL A 173 33.36 55.15 13.47
C VAL A 173 34.20 56.20 12.73
N GLN A 174 34.07 56.33 11.40
CA GLN A 174 34.88 57.24 10.58
C GLN A 174 34.13 58.40 9.91
N SER A 175 32.81 58.54 10.07
CA SER A 175 31.99 59.49 9.27
C SER A 175 31.52 60.75 10.01
N ASP A 176 32.17 61.16 11.10
CA ASP A 176 31.96 62.49 11.69
C ASP A 176 32.71 63.57 10.88
N SER A 177 32.21 63.87 9.68
CA SER A 177 32.44 65.17 9.01
C SER A 177 31.42 65.45 7.91
N SER A 178 30.44 66.30 8.28
CA SER A 178 29.87 67.38 7.48
C SER A 178 28.80 67.09 6.39
N SER A 179 27.61 67.63 6.66
CA SER A 179 26.74 68.45 5.76
C SER A 179 25.44 67.84 5.20
N SER A 180 24.32 68.38 5.73
CA SER A 180 23.04 68.81 5.14
C SER A 180 22.30 68.00 4.06
N ASP A 181 20.99 67.92 4.29
CA ASP A 181 19.85 67.74 3.36
C ASP A 181 19.27 66.32 3.21
N GLU A 182 18.18 66.09 3.97
CA GLU A 182 17.05 65.16 3.73
C GLU A 182 17.43 63.77 3.18
N GLU A 183 18.11 62.97 4.00
CA GLU A 183 18.32 61.55 3.74
C GLU A 183 17.00 60.78 3.92
N TYR A 184 16.32 60.50 2.82
CA TYR A 184 15.44 59.33 2.74
C TYR A 184 16.29 58.10 3.06
N SER A 185 16.20 57.64 4.31
CA SER A 185 16.91 56.46 4.79
C SER A 185 16.67 55.30 3.84
N VAL A 186 17.73 54.79 3.22
CA VAL A 186 17.66 53.66 2.29
C VAL A 186 17.06 52.41 2.96
N ASP A 187 17.10 52.34 4.30
CA ASP A 187 16.45 51.29 5.08
C ASP A 187 14.90 51.31 4.95
N ASP A 188 14.27 52.47 4.78
CA ASP A 188 12.81 52.59 4.58
C ASP A 188 12.36 52.02 3.22
N LEU A 189 13.28 51.85 2.26
CA LEU A 189 12.99 51.32 0.93
C LEU A 189 12.86 49.78 0.92
N TYR A 190 13.38 49.10 1.94
CA TYR A 190 13.34 47.63 2.02
C TYR A 190 12.16 47.08 2.84
N ASP A 191 11.40 47.93 3.52
CA ASP A 191 10.27 47.55 4.39
C ASP A 191 8.92 47.42 3.68
N TRP A 192 8.91 47.45 2.34
CA TRP A 192 7.69 47.31 1.53
C TRP A 192 6.97 45.96 1.75
N ARG A 193 7.66 44.94 2.29
CA ARG A 193 7.08 43.62 2.58
C ARG A 193 6.34 43.54 3.92
N THR A 194 6.53 44.51 4.82
CA THR A 194 5.98 44.45 6.19
C THR A 194 4.58 45.07 6.28
N LYS A 195 4.15 45.82 5.27
CA LYS A 195 2.82 46.44 5.20
C LYS A 195 1.79 45.50 4.55
N ASN A 196 1.39 44.44 5.25
CA ASN A 196 0.03 43.90 5.09
C ASN A 196 -0.44 42.98 6.24
N MET A 197 -0.37 43.44 7.50
CA MET A 197 -1.05 42.76 8.63
C MET A 197 -1.96 43.71 9.40
N HIS A 198 -2.77 44.48 8.67
CA HIS A 198 -3.96 45.14 9.22
C HIS A 198 -5.09 45.03 8.21
N SER A 199 -5.87 43.94 8.30
CA SER A 199 -7.33 43.94 8.22
C SER A 199 -7.89 42.60 8.65
#